data_AF-A0A0U3Q301-F1
#
_entry.id   AF-A0A0U3Q301-F1
#
_cell.length_a   1.000
_cell.length_b   1.000
_cell.length_c   1.000
_cell.angle_alpha   90.00
_cell.angle_beta   90.00
_cell.angle_gamma   90.00
#
_symmetry.space_group_name_H-M   'P 1'
#
loop_
_entity.id
_entity.type
_entity.pdbx_description
1 polymer ?
#
loop_
_entity_poly.entity_id
_entity_poly.type
_entity_poly.pdbx_seq_one_letter_code
_entity_poly.pdbx_strand_id
1 'polypeptide(L)'
;MAASVIPSPRQALTASQAVALTLLRDGYTQRTIAVRTGTDPHDLYRLAALHGITAPHGTVEGHKCHEARGEEPCTSCAHAHGRAHAREHAQRRRTLGALPRALRPRGRQVRRAVR
;
A
#
# COMPACT_ATOMS: atom_id res chain seq x y z
N MET A 1 13.57 33.15 -29.19
CA MET A 1 14.52 32.44 -28.31
C MET A 1 13.73 31.43 -27.49
N ALA A 2 13.88 30.14 -27.78
CA ALA A 2 13.20 29.09 -27.03
C ALA A 2 13.94 28.86 -25.71
N ALA A 3 13.28 29.10 -24.58
CA ALA A 3 13.85 28.80 -23.27
C ALA A 3 14.04 27.28 -23.16
N SER A 4 15.29 26.86 -22.97
CA SER A 4 15.62 25.48 -22.65
C SER A 4 14.96 25.14 -21.31
N VAL A 5 13.93 24.29 -21.31
CA VAL A 5 13.36 23.74 -20.09
C VAL A 5 14.41 22.77 -19.54
N ILE A 6 15.28 23.25 -18.66
CA ILE A 6 16.21 22.40 -17.92
C ILE A 6 15.32 21.47 -17.07
N PRO A 7 15.38 20.14 -17.25
CA PRO A 7 14.64 19.23 -16.41
C PRO A 7 15.11 19.46 -14.97
N SER A 8 14.19 19.80 -14.06
CA SER A 8 14.52 19.89 -12.64
C SER A 8 15.27 18.63 -12.21
N PRO A 9 16.38 18.75 -11.46
CA PRO A 9 17.12 17.59 -11.01
C PRO A 9 16.16 16.69 -10.23
N ARG A 10 15.99 15.44 -10.68
CA ARG A 10 15.28 14.43 -9.91
C ARG A 10 15.90 14.42 -8.51
N GLN A 11 15.07 14.55 -7.49
CA GLN A 11 15.52 14.60 -6.11
C GLN A 11 16.45 13.41 -5.86
N ALA A 12 17.68 13.69 -5.41
CA ALA A 12 18.65 12.63 -5.20
C ALA A 12 18.15 11.71 -4.08
N LEU A 13 18.09 10.41 -4.37
CA LEU A 13 17.72 9.40 -3.39
C LEU A 13 18.79 9.34 -2.29
N THR A 14 18.36 9.23 -1.03
CA THR A 14 19.25 8.80 0.04
C THR A 14 19.62 7.33 -0.15
N ALA A 15 20.73 6.89 0.46
CA ALA A 15 21.14 5.48 0.42
C ALA A 15 20.01 4.55 0.92
N SER A 16 19.33 4.94 2.00
CA SER A 16 18.20 4.20 2.56
C SER A 16 17.04 4.08 1.58
N GLN A 17 16.71 5.15 0.86
CA GLN A 17 15.63 5.12 -0.15
C GLN A 17 16.02 4.25 -1.35
N ALA A 18 17.27 4.30 -1.80
CA ALA A 18 17.75 3.45 -2.89
C ALA A 18 17.69 1.95 -2.52
N VAL A 19 18.08 1.59 -1.29
CA VAL A 19 17.94 0.23 -0.77
C VAL A 19 16.47 -0.16 -0.65
N ALA A 20 15.60 0.74 -0.18
CA ALA A 20 14.18 0.49 -0.06
C ALA A 20 13.52 0.15 -1.41
N LEU A 21 13.87 0.89 -2.47
CA LEU A 21 13.39 0.62 -3.83
C LEU A 21 13.90 -0.72 -4.37
N THR A 22 15.14 -1.09 -4.05
CA THR A 22 15.71 -2.39 -4.43
C THR A 22 14.95 -3.54 -3.74
N LEU A 23 14.74 -3.44 -2.43
CA LEU A 23 13.99 -4.43 -1.67
C LEU A 23 12.52 -4.53 -2.14
N LEU A 24 11.90 -3.41 -2.52
CA LEU A 24 10.57 -3.41 -3.11
C LEU A 24 10.54 -4.22 -4.41
N ARG A 25 11.53 -4.00 -5.28
CA ARG A 25 11.67 -4.74 -6.55
C ARG A 25 11.86 -6.24 -6.33
N ASP A 26 12.59 -6.60 -5.28
CA ASP A 26 12.83 -7.99 -4.88
C ASP A 26 11.61 -8.65 -4.20
N GLY A 27 10.52 -7.90 -3.99
CA GLY A 27 9.26 -8.42 -3.47
C GLY A 27 9.16 -8.45 -1.95
N TYR A 28 10.00 -7.70 -1.24
CA TYR A 28 9.84 -7.52 0.21
C TYR A 28 8.59 -6.68 0.52
N THR A 29 7.95 -7.00 1.64
CA THR A 29 6.77 -6.25 2.10
C THR A 29 7.15 -4.86 2.58
N GLN A 30 6.21 -3.91 2.48
CA GLN A 30 6.33 -2.54 3.00
C GLN A 30 6.87 -2.51 4.44
N ARG A 31 6.34 -3.39 5.30
CA ARG A 31 6.74 -3.48 6.71
C ARG A 31 8.20 -3.90 6.86
N THR A 32 8.63 -4.92 6.12
CA THR A 32 10.02 -5.39 6.17
C THR A 32 10.98 -4.31 5.67
N ILE A 33 10.59 -3.61 4.60
CA ILE A 33 11.39 -2.51 4.04
C ILE A 33 11.53 -1.39 5.08
N ALA A 34 10.42 -0.91 5.64
CA ALA A 34 10.44 0.16 6.64
C ALA A 34 11.32 -0.17 7.85
N VAL A 35 11.28 -1.42 8.34
CA VAL A 35 12.13 -1.87 9.45
C VAL A 35 13.62 -1.88 9.07
N ARG A 36 13.96 -2.25 7.83
CA ARG A 36 15.36 -2.38 7.38
C ARG A 36 16.00 -1.06 6.96
N THR A 37 15.21 -0.13 6.43
CA THR A 37 15.74 1.10 5.81
C THR A 37 15.35 2.36 6.56
N GLY A 38 14.38 2.30 7.47
CA GLY A 38 13.79 3.47 8.12
C GLY A 38 13.01 4.38 7.16
N THR A 39 12.75 3.92 5.93
CA THR A 39 11.97 4.69 4.94
C THR A 39 10.51 4.74 5.37
N ASP A 40 9.93 5.94 5.32
CA ASP A 40 8.52 6.10 5.65
C ASP A 40 7.66 5.26 4.69
N PRO A 41 6.70 4.47 5.23
CA PRO A 41 5.93 3.59 4.38
C PRO A 41 4.98 4.31 3.40
N HIS A 42 4.56 5.55 3.70
CA HIS A 42 3.78 6.38 2.79
C HIS A 42 4.62 6.91 1.62
N ASP A 43 5.91 7.16 1.85
CA ASP A 43 6.83 7.63 0.82
C ASP A 43 7.31 6.52 -0.12
N LEU A 44 7.35 5.27 0.33
CA LEU A 44 7.87 4.14 -0.43
C LEU A 44 7.29 4.04 -1.85
N TYR A 45 5.95 4.02 -1.98
CA TYR A 45 5.32 3.84 -3.29
C TYR A 45 5.34 5.12 -4.13
N ARG A 46 5.32 6.30 -3.49
CA ARG A 46 5.51 7.58 -4.17
C ARG A 46 6.89 7.63 -4.82
N LEU A 47 7.93 7.27 -4.08
CA LEU A 47 9.29 7.14 -4.59
C LEU A 47 9.38 6.09 -5.70
N ALA A 48 8.72 4.94 -5.52
CA ALA A 48 8.68 3.90 -6.54
C ALA A 48 8.05 4.40 -7.86
N ALA A 49 6.96 5.17 -7.78
CA ALA A 49 6.33 5.81 -8.92
C ALA A 49 7.27 6.83 -9.60
N LEU A 50 7.89 7.73 -8.83
CA LEU A 50 8.83 8.74 -9.34
C LEU A 50 10.05 8.13 -10.04
N HIS A 51 10.51 6.97 -9.59
CA HIS A 51 11.69 6.28 -10.12
C HIS A 51 11.37 5.11 -11.06
N GLY A 52 10.09 4.89 -11.41
CA GLY A 52 9.69 3.81 -12.31
C GLY A 52 9.96 2.40 -11.78
N ILE A 53 10.10 2.25 -10.46
CA ILE A 53 10.30 0.96 -9.79
C ILE A 53 8.94 0.36 -9.43
N THR A 54 8.80 -0.95 -9.62
CA THR A 54 7.60 -1.71 -9.26
C THR A 54 7.99 -2.93 -8.45
N ALA A 55 7.11 -3.33 -7.53
CA ALA A 55 7.18 -4.64 -6.92
C ALA A 55 6.69 -5.72 -7.92
N PRO A 56 6.97 -7.01 -7.65
CA PRO A 56 6.45 -8.11 -8.46
C PRO A 56 4.91 -8.08 -8.55
N HIS A 57 4.37 -8.30 -9.74
CA HIS A 57 2.93 -8.41 -9.94
C HIS A 57 2.34 -9.62 -9.19
N GLY A 58 1.04 -9.56 -8.87
CA GLY A 58 0.39 -10.61 -8.06
C GLY A 58 0.68 -10.50 -6.56
N THR A 59 1.27 -9.38 -6.12
CA THR A 59 1.48 -9.02 -4.72
C THR A 59 0.64 -7.80 -4.33
N VAL A 60 0.44 -7.59 -3.02
CA VAL A 60 -0.19 -6.37 -2.50
C VAL A 60 0.67 -5.14 -2.77
N GLU A 61 1.99 -5.30 -2.71
CA GLU A 61 2.95 -4.24 -3.01
C GLU A 61 2.84 -3.79 -4.48
N GLY A 62 2.72 -4.75 -5.40
CA GLY A 62 2.49 -4.47 -6.83
C GLY A 62 1.17 -3.75 -7.09
N HIS A 63 0.11 -4.07 -6.33
CA HIS A 63 -1.15 -3.33 -6.36
C HIS A 63 -0.95 -1.86 -5.95
N LYS A 64 -0.26 -1.62 -4.82
CA LYS A 64 0.00 -0.26 -4.33
C LYS A 64 0.91 0.55 -5.27
N CYS A 65 1.81 -0.11 -6.00
CA CYS A 65 2.59 0.55 -7.06
C CYS A 65 1.71 1.09 -8.19
N HIS A 66 0.66 0.36 -8.61
CA HIS A 66 -0.31 0.88 -9.59
C HIS A 66 -1.09 2.07 -9.03
N GLU A 67 -1.59 1.96 -7.79
CA GLU A 67 -2.32 3.06 -7.13
C GLU A 67 -1.47 4.33 -7.02
N ALA A 68 -0.18 4.20 -6.67
CA ALA A 68 0.73 5.32 -6.56
C ALA A 68 1.03 6.01 -7.91
N ARG A 69 0.84 5.30 -9.03
CA ARG A 69 0.98 5.84 -10.39
C ARG A 69 -0.35 6.35 -10.96
N GLY A 70 -1.46 6.14 -10.25
CA GLY A 70 -2.80 6.42 -10.78
C GLY A 70 -3.21 5.48 -11.92
N GLU A 71 -2.64 4.27 -11.96
CA GLU A 71 -2.93 3.25 -12.97
C GLU A 71 -3.96 2.25 -12.44
N GLU A 72 -4.76 1.69 -13.35
CA GLU A 72 -5.63 0.56 -13.00
C GLU A 72 -4.76 -0.67 -12.71
N PRO A 73 -4.93 -1.33 -11.54
CA PRO A 73 -4.16 -2.52 -11.21
C PRO A 73 -4.45 -3.67 -12.17
N CYS A 74 -3.41 -4.36 -12.63
CA CYS A 74 -3.60 -5.60 -13.39
C CYS A 74 -4.36 -6.66 -12.57
N THR A 75 -5.02 -7.59 -13.26
CA THR A 75 -5.88 -8.63 -12.67
C THR A 75 -5.20 -9.39 -11.53
N SER A 76 -3.92 -9.76 -11.68
CA SER A 76 -3.16 -10.45 -10.63
C SER A 76 -2.98 -9.60 -9.36
N CYS A 77 -2.68 -8.31 -9.52
CA CYS A 77 -2.51 -7.38 -8.40
C CYS A 77 -3.85 -7.11 -7.70
N ALA A 78 -4.92 -6.87 -8.47
CA ALA A 78 -6.27 -6.69 -7.95
C ALA A 78 -6.73 -7.91 -7.12
N HIS A 79 -6.49 -9.14 -7.62
CA HIS A 79 -6.79 -10.35 -6.86
C HIS A 79 -5.95 -10.50 -5.60
N ALA A 80 -4.65 -10.17 -5.65
CA ALA A 80 -3.78 -10.23 -4.49
C ALA A 80 -4.26 -9.29 -3.38
N HIS A 81 -4.59 -8.05 -3.73
CA HIS A 81 -5.18 -7.08 -2.82
C HIS A 81 -6.53 -7.56 -2.27
N GLY A 82 -7.42 -8.04 -3.13
CA GLY A 82 -8.73 -8.58 -2.71
C GLY A 82 -8.62 -9.74 -1.71
N ARG A 83 -7.67 -10.67 -1.93
CA ARG A 83 -7.40 -11.76 -0.97
C ARG A 83 -6.87 -11.24 0.35
N ALA A 84 -5.96 -10.27 0.34
CA ALA A 84 -5.42 -9.66 1.55
C ALA A 84 -6.52 -8.97 2.37
N HIS A 85 -7.35 -8.15 1.70
CA HIS A 85 -8.48 -7.47 2.31
C HIS A 85 -9.51 -8.48 2.90
N ALA A 86 -9.82 -9.55 2.17
CA ALA A 86 -10.71 -10.61 2.68
C ALA A 86 -10.16 -11.30 3.93
N ARG A 87 -8.84 -11.56 3.97
CA ARG A 87 -8.16 -12.14 5.15
C ARG A 87 -8.22 -11.18 6.34
N GLU A 88 -7.93 -9.91 6.14
CA GLU A 88 -8.01 -8.88 7.18
C GLU A 88 -9.42 -8.80 7.75
N HIS A 89 -10.45 -8.75 6.89
CA HIS A 89 -11.84 -8.73 7.33
C HIS A 89 -12.22 -10.00 8.10
N ALA A 90 -11.78 -11.18 7.64
CA ALA A 90 -12.00 -12.44 8.36
C ALA A 90 -11.31 -12.43 9.74
N GLN A 91 -10.07 -11.93 9.83
CA GLN A 91 -9.34 -11.80 11.08
C GLN A 91 -10.03 -10.83 12.03
N ARG A 92 -10.49 -9.68 11.54
CA ARG A 92 -11.27 -8.71 12.32
C ARG A 92 -12.55 -9.31 12.89
N ARG A 93 -13.26 -10.12 12.11
CA ARG A 93 -14.45 -10.84 12.63
C ARG A 93 -14.09 -11.84 13.73
N ARG A 94 -12.97 -12.56 13.59
CA ARG A 94 -12.50 -13.50 14.62
C ARG A 94 -12.09 -12.79 15.89
N THR A 95 -11.33 -11.70 15.81
CA THR A 95 -10.92 -10.92 16.99
C THR A 95 -12.14 -10.35 17.72
N LEU A 96 -13.10 -9.78 16.99
CA LEU A 96 -14.36 -9.31 17.58
C LEU A 96 -15.24 -10.45 18.13
N GLY A 97 -15.24 -11.61 17.47
CA GLY A 97 -15.93 -12.81 17.93
C GLY A 97 -15.35 -13.39 19.22
N ALA A 98 -14.04 -13.27 19.42
CA ALA A 98 -13.36 -13.69 20.65
C ALA A 98 -13.66 -12.78 21.85
N LEU A 99 -14.14 -11.55 21.62
CA LEU A 99 -14.51 -10.65 22.71
C LEU A 99 -15.80 -11.12 23.42
N PRO A 100 -15.83 -11.06 24.77
CA PRO A 100 -17.07 -11.18 25.52
C PRO A 100 -18.13 -10.24 24.99
N ARG A 101 -19.40 -10.67 24.98
CA ARG A 101 -20.52 -9.92 24.38
C ARG A 101 -20.66 -8.49 24.94
N ALA A 102 -20.27 -8.28 26.20
CA ALA A 102 -20.27 -6.97 26.87
C ALA A 102 -19.22 -5.99 26.30
N LEU A 103 -18.12 -6.50 25.74
CA LEU A 103 -17.02 -5.70 25.17
C LEU A 103 -17.11 -5.56 23.64
N ARG A 104 -18.12 -6.17 23.02
CA ARG A 104 -18.31 -6.05 21.57
C ARG A 104 -18.86 -4.65 21.23
N PRO A 105 -18.31 -3.97 20.20
CA PRO A 105 -18.89 -2.73 19.74
C PRO A 105 -20.36 -2.97 19.37
N ARG A 106 -21.28 -2.28 20.05
CA ARG A 106 -22.70 -2.29 19.66
C ARG A 106 -22.78 -1.59 18.31
N GLY A 107 -22.98 -2.37 17.24
CA GLY A 107 -23.23 -1.83 15.91
C GLY A 107 -24.31 -0.76 16.00
N ARG A 108 -24.07 0.40 15.38
CA ARG A 108 -25.01 1.52 15.32
C ARG A 108 -26.34 0.99 14.80
N GLN A 109 -27.32 0.81 15.68
CA GLN A 109 -28.68 0.46 15.28
C GLN A 109 -29.24 1.67 14.55
N VAL A 110 -29.11 1.69 13.23
CA VAL A 110 -29.85 2.62 12.39
C VAL A 110 -31.32 2.25 12.56
N ARG A 111 -32.03 3.02 13.40
CA ARG A 111 -33.48 2.92 13.52
C ARG A 111 -34.04 3.20 12.14
N ARG A 112 -34.45 2.15 11.42
CA ARG A 112 -35.21 2.25 10.18
C ARG A 112 -36.56 2.85 10.59
N ALA A 113 -36.71 4.16 10.41
CA ALA A 113 -38.00 4.82 10.59
C ALA A 113 -38.94 4.24 9.55
N VAL A 114 -39.88 3.41 10.01
CA VAL A 114 -41.04 2.99 9.22
C VAL A 114 -41.93 4.23 9.14
N ARG A 115 -42.15 4.73 7.92
CA ARG A 115 -43.22 5.69 7.62
C ARG A 115 -44.50 4.91 7.34
#